data_AF-A0A645HGY6-F1
#
_entry.id   AF-A0A645HGY6-F1
#
_cell.length_a   1.000
_cell.length_b   1.000
_cell.length_c   1.000
_cell.angle_alpha   90.00
_cell.angle_beta   90.00
_cell.angle_gamma   90.00
#
_symmetry.space_group_name_H-M   'P 1'
#
loop_
_entity.id
_entity.type
_entity.pdbx_description
1 polymer ?
#
loop_
_entity_poly.entity_id
_entity_poly.type
_entity_poly.pdbx_seq_one_letter_code
_entity_poly.pdbx_strand_id
1 'polypeptide(L)'
;MQIEKTEAELNANGSVDAKAVAARLAAARKAFLDVVDFMAGAAKTSPNDVYAGSVPYLMLTGNLVAGWQLARALLVAQELSAKGEDKQFMDAKIATARFYADHILVKTSALRDAVVDGAASVMALPQDAF
;
A
#
# COMPACT_ATOMS: atom_id res chain seq x y z
N MET A 1 -12.27 1.32 9.35
CA MET A 1 -11.97 2.00 8.07
C MET A 1 -12.39 1.15 6.88
N GLN A 2 -12.66 1.72 5.69
CA GLN A 2 -13.10 0.95 4.50
C GLN A 2 -12.07 -0.08 3.99
N ILE A 3 -10.77 0.23 4.10
CA ILE A 3 -9.69 -0.71 3.72
C ILE A 3 -9.68 -1.94 4.64
N GLU A 4 -9.83 -1.75 5.96
CA GLU A 4 -9.93 -2.85 6.94
C GLU A 4 -11.11 -3.78 6.66
N LYS A 5 -12.24 -3.21 6.21
CA LYS A 5 -13.39 -4.00 5.80
C LYS A 5 -13.02 -4.91 4.62
N THR A 6 -12.36 -4.38 3.60
CA THR A 6 -11.89 -5.18 2.46
C THR A 6 -10.84 -6.22 2.88
N GLU A 7 -9.93 -5.89 3.80
CA GLU A 7 -9.00 -6.87 4.40
C GLU A 7 -9.76 -8.05 5.04
N ALA A 8 -10.83 -7.77 5.79
CA ALA A 8 -11.66 -8.80 6.40
C ALA A 8 -12.41 -9.65 5.36
N GLU A 9 -12.97 -9.01 4.31
CA GLU A 9 -13.64 -9.71 3.21
C GLU A 9 -12.69 -10.67 2.46
N LEU A 10 -11.45 -10.24 2.18
CA LEU A 10 -10.42 -11.09 1.56
C LEU A 10 -10.05 -12.28 2.44
N ASN A 11 -9.88 -12.06 3.74
CA ASN A 11 -9.58 -13.14 4.66
C ASN A 11 -10.74 -14.14 4.78
N ALA A 12 -11.99 -13.65 4.75
CA ALA A 12 -13.18 -14.48 4.77
C ALA A 12 -13.39 -15.28 3.48
N ASN A 13 -13.05 -14.71 2.31
CA ASN A 13 -13.04 -15.43 1.03
C ASN A 13 -12.11 -16.65 1.10
N GLY A 14 -10.93 -16.50 1.71
CA GLY A 14 -10.10 -17.62 2.13
C GLY A 14 -9.26 -18.30 1.03
N SER A 15 -9.42 -17.92 -0.24
CA SER A 15 -8.55 -18.38 -1.33
C SER A 15 -7.08 -17.97 -1.12
N VAL A 16 -6.15 -18.70 -1.73
CA VAL A 16 -4.70 -18.43 -1.62
C VAL A 16 -4.36 -17.02 -2.09
N ASP A 17 -5.00 -16.55 -3.16
CA ASP A 17 -4.79 -15.21 -3.68
C ASP A 17 -5.40 -14.14 -2.79
N ALA A 18 -6.64 -14.33 -2.31
CA ALA A 18 -7.27 -13.35 -1.43
C ALA A 18 -6.48 -13.19 -0.12
N LYS A 19 -6.01 -14.28 0.50
CA LYS A 19 -5.21 -14.24 1.73
C LYS A 19 -3.90 -13.48 1.55
N ALA A 20 -3.20 -13.68 0.43
CA ALA A 20 -1.96 -12.97 0.19
C ALA A 20 -2.19 -11.48 -0.08
N VAL A 21 -3.20 -11.14 -0.88
CA VAL A 21 -3.58 -9.74 -1.11
C VAL A 21 -3.99 -9.09 0.22
N ALA A 22 -4.73 -9.78 1.09
CA ALA A 22 -5.11 -9.28 2.41
C ALA A 22 -3.88 -8.97 3.28
N ALA A 23 -2.91 -9.88 3.32
CA ALA A 23 -1.68 -9.68 4.11
C ALA A 23 -0.89 -8.45 3.64
N ARG A 24 -0.74 -8.27 2.32
CA ARG A 24 -0.02 -7.13 1.75
C ARG A 24 -0.78 -5.82 1.90
N LEU A 25 -2.11 -5.83 1.74
CA LEU A 25 -2.95 -4.66 1.94
C LEU A 25 -2.91 -4.19 3.40
N ALA A 26 -2.99 -5.11 4.36
CA ALA A 26 -2.88 -4.80 5.78
C ALA A 26 -1.52 -4.21 6.15
N ALA A 27 -0.42 -4.74 5.60
CA ALA A 27 0.91 -4.17 5.80
C ALA A 27 1.00 -2.74 5.22
N ALA A 28 0.49 -2.52 4.01
CA ALA A 28 0.49 -1.22 3.37
C ALA A 28 -0.36 -0.18 4.12
N ARG A 29 -1.53 -0.58 4.64
CA ARG A 29 -2.37 0.30 5.46
C ARG A 29 -1.67 0.69 6.76
N LYS A 30 -1.03 -0.25 7.46
CA LYS A 30 -0.26 0.06 8.67
C LYS A 30 0.89 1.02 8.36
N ALA A 31 1.64 0.76 7.29
CA ALA A 31 2.71 1.64 6.84
C ALA A 31 2.20 3.07 6.53
N PHE A 32 1.01 3.20 5.93
CA PHE A 32 0.39 4.52 5.71
C PHE A 32 0.04 5.23 7.02
N LEU A 33 -0.53 4.51 8.00
CA LEU A 33 -0.87 5.09 9.30
C LEU A 33 0.38 5.60 10.03
N ASP A 34 1.45 4.80 10.08
CA ASP A 34 2.73 5.20 10.67
C ASP A 34 3.26 6.50 10.05
N VAL A 35 3.20 6.61 8.71
CA VAL A 35 3.67 7.80 7.99
C VAL A 35 2.79 9.01 8.29
N VAL A 36 1.46 8.84 8.33
CA VAL A 36 0.53 9.93 8.68
C VAL A 36 0.78 10.41 10.11
N ASP A 37 0.95 9.49 11.06
CA ASP A 37 1.21 9.82 12.46
C ASP A 37 2.54 10.57 12.61
N PHE A 38 3.60 10.10 11.93
CA PHE A 38 4.89 10.79 11.90
C PHE A 38 4.78 12.21 11.33
N MET A 39 4.16 12.37 10.16
CA MET A 39 4.02 13.70 9.54
C MET A 39 3.17 14.64 10.39
N ALA A 40 2.07 14.15 10.97
CA ALA A 40 1.21 14.95 11.85
C ALA A 40 1.93 15.38 13.13
N GLY A 41 2.78 14.51 13.69
CA GLY A 41 3.61 14.81 14.87
C GLY A 41 4.77 15.75 14.59
N ALA A 42 5.50 15.56 13.47
CA ALA A 42 6.68 16.33 13.10
C ALA A 42 6.36 17.70 12.48
N ALA A 43 5.15 17.89 11.93
CA ALA A 43 4.75 19.11 11.22
C ALA A 43 4.97 20.42 12.01
N LYS A 44 4.94 20.38 13.34
CA LYS A 44 5.13 21.58 14.19
C LYS A 44 6.58 21.80 14.63
N THR A 45 7.40 20.76 14.67
CA THR A 45 8.73 20.81 15.32
C THR A 45 9.88 20.72 14.32
N SER A 46 9.67 20.03 13.19
CA SER A 46 10.71 19.80 12.18
C SER A 46 10.11 19.80 10.76
N PRO A 47 9.70 20.97 10.24
CA PRO A 47 9.04 21.05 8.93
C PRO A 47 9.90 20.54 7.76
N ASN A 48 11.23 20.66 7.84
CA ASN A 48 12.15 20.14 6.82
C ASN A 48 12.08 18.62 6.67
N ASP A 49 11.88 17.89 7.78
CA ASP A 49 11.74 16.43 7.77
C ASP A 49 10.45 16.00 7.06
N VAL A 50 9.39 16.78 7.23
CA VAL A 50 8.09 16.56 6.56
C VAL A 50 8.19 16.80 5.05
N TYR A 51 8.93 17.82 4.61
CA TYR A 51 9.15 18.09 3.18
C TYR A 51 9.97 16.98 2.51
N ALA A 52 11.00 16.46 3.19
CA ALA A 52 11.81 15.35 2.70
C ALA A 52 10.98 14.06 2.49
N GLY A 53 9.95 13.83 3.31
CA GLY A 53 9.06 12.67 3.21
C GLY A 53 7.93 12.79 2.18
N SER A 54 7.73 13.94 1.54
CA SER A 54 6.53 14.24 0.73
C SER A 54 6.32 13.32 -0.48
N VAL A 55 7.37 13.06 -1.26
CA VAL A 55 7.30 12.18 -2.45
C VAL A 55 7.11 10.71 -2.05
N PRO A 56 7.90 10.14 -1.11
CA PRO A 56 7.64 8.79 -0.62
C PRO A 56 6.23 8.62 -0.03
N TYR A 57 5.71 9.62 0.69
CA TYR A 57 4.32 9.60 1.18
C TYR A 57 3.30 9.54 0.05
N LEU A 58 3.45 10.37 -0.99
CA LEU A 58 2.58 10.36 -2.16
C LEU A 58 2.58 8.98 -2.85
N MET A 59 3.77 8.41 -3.06
CA MET A 59 3.94 7.11 -3.69
C MET A 59 3.33 5.98 -2.85
N LEU A 60 3.51 6.03 -1.52
CA LEU A 60 2.93 5.06 -0.59
C LEU A 60 1.40 5.11 -0.67
N THR A 61 0.84 6.30 -0.60
CA THR A 61 -0.61 6.53 -0.65
C THR A 61 -1.21 6.04 -1.96
N GLY A 62 -0.58 6.37 -3.09
CA GLY A 62 -1.01 5.91 -4.41
C GLY A 62 -1.02 4.38 -4.50
N ASN A 63 0.05 3.73 -4.04
CA ASN A 63 0.14 2.26 -4.04
C ASN A 63 -0.93 1.61 -3.14
N LEU A 64 -1.16 2.16 -1.94
CA LEU A 64 -2.19 1.66 -1.02
C LEU A 64 -3.58 1.72 -1.65
N VAL A 65 -3.97 2.88 -2.20
CA VAL A 65 -5.32 3.07 -2.76
C VAL A 65 -5.53 2.23 -4.01
N ALA A 66 -4.53 2.16 -4.91
CA ALA A 66 -4.60 1.30 -6.09
C ALA A 66 -4.68 -0.19 -5.71
N GLY A 67 -3.85 -0.64 -4.76
CA GLY A 67 -3.90 -2.00 -4.21
C GLY A 67 -5.25 -2.33 -3.57
N TRP A 68 -5.85 -1.38 -2.86
CA TRP A 68 -7.19 -1.55 -2.29
C TRP A 68 -8.27 -1.75 -3.37
N GLN A 69 -8.26 -0.94 -4.44
CA GLN A 69 -9.22 -1.12 -5.54
C GLN A 69 -9.01 -2.44 -6.28
N LEU A 70 -7.76 -2.86 -6.47
CA LEU A 70 -7.47 -4.18 -7.05
C LEU A 70 -7.92 -5.33 -6.15
N ALA A 71 -7.82 -5.18 -4.84
CA ALA A 71 -8.30 -6.19 -3.89
C ALA A 71 -9.83 -6.34 -3.94
N ARG A 72 -10.57 -5.22 -4.06
CA ARG A 72 -12.03 -5.25 -4.30
C ARG A 72 -12.36 -5.92 -5.63
N ALA A 73 -11.60 -5.61 -6.69
CA ALA A 73 -11.77 -6.25 -7.99
C ALA A 73 -11.48 -7.76 -7.96
N LEU A 74 -10.49 -8.21 -7.18
CA LEU A 74 -10.18 -9.62 -6.99
C LEU A 74 -11.36 -10.38 -6.40
N LEU A 75 -12.00 -9.83 -5.35
CA LEU A 75 -13.17 -10.48 -4.70
C LEU A 75 -14.29 -10.74 -5.71
N VAL A 76 -14.63 -9.73 -6.51
CA VAL A 76 -15.66 -9.84 -7.56
C VAL A 76 -15.20 -10.80 -8.66
N ALA A 77 -13.93 -10.73 -9.10
CA ALA A 77 -13.41 -11.58 -10.15
C ALA A 77 -13.42 -13.07 -9.75
N GLN A 78 -13.14 -13.38 -8.50
CA GLN A 78 -13.24 -14.76 -8.00
C GLN A 78 -14.67 -15.28 -8.02
N GLU A 79 -15.65 -14.46 -7.63
CA GLU A 79 -17.06 -14.82 -7.68
C GLU A 79 -17.53 -15.09 -9.13
N LEU A 80 -17.21 -14.18 -10.05
CA LEU A 80 -17.62 -14.29 -11.45
C LEU A 80 -16.90 -15.43 -12.19
N SER A 81 -15.60 -15.62 -11.93
CA SER A 81 -14.83 -16.75 -12.50
C SER A 81 -15.42 -18.10 -12.05
N ALA A 82 -15.84 -18.22 -10.79
CA ALA A 82 -16.48 -19.43 -10.27
C ALA A 82 -17.83 -19.74 -10.93
N LYS A 83 -18.54 -18.70 -11.40
CA LYS A 83 -19.78 -18.84 -12.19
C LYS A 83 -19.53 -19.09 -13.68
N GLY A 84 -18.27 -19.02 -14.13
CA GLY A 84 -17.88 -19.15 -15.55
C GLY A 84 -18.13 -17.90 -16.38
N GLU A 85 -18.44 -16.76 -15.76
CA GLU A 85 -18.70 -15.49 -16.45
C GLU A 85 -17.39 -14.82 -16.85
N ASP A 86 -17.17 -14.64 -18.16
CA ASP A 86 -15.95 -14.08 -18.75
C ASP A 86 -14.67 -14.62 -18.09
N LYS A 87 -14.63 -15.95 -17.94
CA LYS A 87 -13.69 -16.65 -17.06
C LYS A 87 -12.23 -16.26 -17.31
N GLN A 88 -11.83 -16.18 -18.58
CA GLN A 88 -10.45 -15.83 -18.94
C GLN A 88 -10.08 -14.42 -18.46
N PHE A 89 -10.98 -13.45 -18.62
CA PHE A 89 -10.76 -12.07 -18.15
C PHE A 89 -10.76 -11.99 -16.63
N MET A 90 -11.66 -12.71 -15.94
CA MET A 90 -11.69 -12.77 -14.48
C MET A 90 -10.44 -13.41 -13.88
N ASP A 91 -9.97 -14.52 -14.46
CA ASP A 91 -8.72 -15.17 -14.05
C ASP A 91 -7.52 -14.22 -14.23
N ALA A 92 -7.48 -13.47 -15.33
CA ALA A 92 -6.45 -12.44 -15.55
C ALA A 92 -6.52 -11.31 -14.51
N LYS A 93 -7.72 -10.89 -14.09
CA LYS A 93 -7.90 -9.89 -13.02
C LYS A 93 -7.38 -10.39 -11.68
N ILE A 94 -7.65 -11.65 -11.32
CA ILE A 94 -7.14 -12.27 -10.09
C ILE A 94 -5.61 -12.27 -10.11
N ALA A 95 -5.00 -12.76 -11.20
CA ALA A 95 -3.55 -12.77 -11.36
C ALA A 95 -2.93 -11.37 -11.29
N THR A 96 -3.58 -10.37 -11.89
CA THR A 96 -3.11 -8.97 -11.87
C THR A 96 -3.13 -8.38 -10.45
N ALA A 97 -4.23 -8.58 -9.72
CA ALA A 97 -4.34 -8.12 -8.34
C ALA A 97 -3.30 -8.81 -7.43
N ARG A 98 -3.07 -10.11 -7.66
CA ARG A 98 -2.04 -10.87 -6.95
C ARG A 98 -0.63 -10.34 -7.22
N PHE A 99 -0.28 -10.13 -8.49
CA PHE A 99 1.00 -9.55 -8.88
C PHE A 99 1.21 -8.18 -8.23
N TYR A 100 0.20 -7.31 -8.26
CA TYR A 100 0.30 -5.99 -7.68
C TYR A 100 0.57 -6.07 -6.16
N ALA A 101 -0.08 -6.99 -5.45
CA ALA A 101 0.16 -7.19 -4.03
C ALA A 101 1.60 -7.67 -3.75
N ASP A 102 2.09 -8.65 -4.50
CA ASP A 102 3.39 -9.26 -4.23
C ASP A 102 4.58 -8.40 -4.70
N HIS A 103 4.41 -7.56 -5.73
CA HIS A 103 5.51 -6.81 -6.34
C HIS A 103 5.45 -5.30 -6.16
N ILE A 104 4.25 -4.73 -5.95
CA ILE A 104 4.07 -3.28 -5.85
C ILE A 104 3.71 -2.87 -4.41
N LEU A 105 2.71 -3.50 -3.79
CA LEU A 105 2.33 -3.17 -2.40
C LEU A 105 3.46 -3.43 -1.40
N VAL A 106 4.33 -4.42 -1.64
CA VAL A 106 5.50 -4.68 -0.78
C VAL A 106 6.43 -3.48 -0.62
N LYS A 107 6.46 -2.56 -1.59
CA LYS A 107 7.31 -1.36 -1.55
C LYS A 107 6.83 -0.34 -0.52
N THR A 108 5.57 -0.41 -0.09
CA THR A 108 4.99 0.55 0.87
C THR A 108 5.72 0.55 2.21
N SER A 109 6.20 -0.60 2.68
CA SER A 109 7.02 -0.67 3.90
C SER A 109 8.35 0.08 3.73
N ALA A 110 9.06 -0.13 2.62
CA ALA A 110 10.31 0.58 2.35
C ALA A 110 10.09 2.10 2.20
N LEU A 111 8.97 2.51 1.58
CA LEU A 111 8.60 3.93 1.50
C LEU A 111 8.31 4.52 2.89
N ARG A 112 7.66 3.75 3.77
CA ARG A 112 7.44 4.16 5.17
C ARG A 112 8.76 4.36 5.90
N ASP A 113 9.70 3.43 5.78
CA ASP A 113 11.01 3.53 6.44
C ASP A 113 11.79 4.75 5.93
N ALA A 114 11.71 5.03 4.62
CA ALA A 114 12.32 6.23 4.05
C ALA A 114 11.74 7.54 4.63
N VAL A 115 10.44 7.57 4.95
CA VAL A 115 9.79 8.76 5.56
C VAL A 115 10.11 8.87 7.04
N VAL A 116 9.90 7.78 7.80
CA VAL A 116 9.95 7.80 9.26
C VAL A 116 11.38 7.78 9.78
N ASP A 117 12.27 7.01 9.16
CA ASP A 117 13.62 6.78 9.65
C ASP A 117 14.70 7.49 8.79
N GLY A 118 14.36 7.87 7.56
CA GLY A 118 15.30 8.45 6.59
C GLY A 118 15.45 9.98 6.63
N ALA A 119 14.53 10.71 7.27
CA ALA A 119 14.45 12.18 7.16
C ALA A 119 15.75 12.91 7.55
N ALA A 120 16.39 12.47 8.65
CA ALA A 120 17.62 13.09 9.14
C ALA A 120 18.78 13.03 8.13
N SER A 121 18.84 11.99 7.30
CA SER A 121 19.91 11.83 6.30
C SER A 121 19.82 12.85 5.15
N VAL A 122 18.61 13.32 4.83
CA VAL A 122 18.38 14.29 3.75
C VAL A 122 18.95 15.66 4.09
N MET A 123 18.92 16.04 5.38
CA MET A 123 19.40 17.33 5.87
C MET A 123 20.83 17.29 6.40
N ALA A 124 21.52 16.14 6.31
CA ALA A 124 22.84 15.95 6.92
C ALA A 124 23.99 16.59 6.12
N LEU A 125 23.83 16.78 4.79
CA LEU A 125 24.87 17.37 3.96
C LEU A 125 24.66 18.89 3.84
N PRO A 126 25.69 19.70 4.15
CA PRO A 126 25.59 21.15 4.01
C PRO A 126 25.53 21.54 2.52
N GLN A 127 24.85 22.65 2.23
CA GLN A 127 24.53 23.06 0.85
C GLN A 127 25.77 23.33 -0.03
N ASP A 128 26.89 23.72 0.57
CA ASP A 128 28.17 23.99 -0.09
C ASP A 128 28.95 22.73 -0.51
N ALA A 129 28.44 21.54 -0.16
CA ALA A 129 29.03 20.25 -0.54
C ALA A 129 28.34 19.57 -1.74
N PHE A 130 27.41 20.25 -2.42
CA PHE A 130 26.75 19.81 -3.67
C PHE A 130 27.32 20.57 -4.88
#